data_AF-A0A931RV52-F1
#
_entry.id   AF-A0A931RV52-F1
#
_cell.length_a   1.000
_cell.length_b   1.000
_cell.length_c   1.000
_cell.angle_alpha   90.00
_cell.angle_beta   90.00
_cell.angle_gamma   90.00
#
_symmetry.space_group_name_H-M   'P 1'
#
loop_
_entity.id
_entity.type
_entity.pdbx_description
1 polymer ?
#
loop_
_entity_poly.entity_id
_entity_poly.type
_entity_poly.pdbx_seq_one_letter_code
_entity_poly.pdbx_strand_id
1 'polypeptide(L)'
;MNIKGLDKAAILAALYNRAQCQGMGFLHFDPKPMTVYEARTILSQEQGDDITQMFGDFVHNGNRLYFDYLKGRVMKVDLSKDELDTRLYNRDNGPNAAEDAIFAELGHLS
;
A
#
# COMPACT_ATOMS: atom_id res chain seq x y z
N MET A 1 -1.44 -7.80 -11.78
CA MET A 1 -2.91 -7.71 -11.60
C MET A 1 -3.41 -6.39 -12.17
N ASN A 2 -4.45 -6.40 -13.01
CA ASN A 2 -5.01 -5.17 -13.57
C ASN A 2 -5.85 -4.43 -12.52
N ILE A 3 -5.50 -3.16 -12.26
CA ILE A 3 -6.19 -2.26 -11.32
C ILE A 3 -6.73 -1.00 -12.00
N LYS A 4 -6.75 -0.97 -13.33
CA LYS A 4 -7.25 0.17 -14.12
C LYS A 4 -8.69 0.50 -13.73
N GLY A 5 -8.93 1.78 -13.43
CA GLY A 5 -10.26 2.30 -13.08
C GLY A 5 -10.71 1.99 -11.65
N LEU A 6 -9.93 1.25 -10.87
CA LEU A 6 -10.18 1.06 -9.43
C LEU A 6 -9.66 2.25 -8.62
N ASP A 7 -10.30 2.56 -7.50
CA ASP A 7 -9.82 3.59 -6.58
C ASP A 7 -8.54 3.12 -5.87
N LYS A 8 -7.42 3.78 -6.19
CA LYS A 8 -6.10 3.48 -5.60
C LYS A 8 -6.08 3.65 -4.08
N ALA A 9 -6.88 4.57 -3.52
CA ALA A 9 -7.00 4.71 -2.08
C ALA A 9 -7.69 3.50 -1.45
N ALA A 10 -8.70 2.97 -2.13
CA ALA A 10 -9.41 1.77 -1.68
C ALA A 10 -8.51 0.52 -1.78
N ILE A 11 -7.72 0.40 -2.86
CA ILE A 11 -6.70 -0.65 -2.99
C ILE A 11 -5.67 -0.56 -1.86
N LEU A 12 -5.12 0.63 -1.60
CA LEU A 12 -4.12 0.82 -0.55
C LEU A 12 -4.66 0.42 0.81
N ALA A 13 -5.88 0.85 1.16
CA ALA A 13 -6.52 0.49 2.42
C ALA A 13 -6.76 -1.03 2.53
N ALA A 14 -7.28 -1.67 1.47
CA ALA A 14 -7.53 -3.11 1.45
C ALA A 14 -6.25 -3.92 1.68
N LEU A 15 -5.18 -3.59 0.93
CA LEU A 15 -3.88 -4.24 1.08
C LEU A 15 -3.27 -3.99 2.47
N TYR A 16 -3.34 -2.76 2.97
CA TYR A 16 -2.81 -2.44 4.31
C TYR A 16 -3.52 -3.24 5.41
N ASN A 17 -4.85 -3.33 5.34
CA ASN A 17 -5.66 -3.99 6.36
C ASN A 17 -5.43 -5.51 6.42
N ARG A 18 -4.95 -6.11 5.33
CA ARG A 18 -4.58 -7.53 5.25
C ARG A 18 -3.08 -7.79 5.41
N ALA A 19 -2.25 -6.74 5.37
CA ALA A 19 -0.81 -6.88 5.47
C ALA A 19 -0.37 -7.29 6.89
N GLN A 20 0.61 -8.17 6.94
CA GLN A 20 1.23 -8.64 8.16
C GLN A 20 2.23 -7.62 8.70
N CYS A 21 2.41 -7.66 10.03
CA CYS A 21 3.56 -7.02 10.65
C CYS A 21 4.71 -8.05 10.67
N GLN A 22 5.84 -7.71 10.04
CA GLN A 22 7.02 -8.59 9.98
C GLN A 22 8.30 -7.84 10.35
N GLY A 23 9.27 -8.58 10.89
CA GLY A 23 10.59 -8.08 11.26
C GLY A 23 10.52 -6.94 12.30
N MET A 24 11.35 -5.92 12.11
CA MET A 24 11.41 -4.74 13.00
C MET A 24 10.19 -3.82 12.88
N GLY A 25 9.25 -4.10 11.95
CA GLY A 25 8.01 -3.35 11.79
C GLY A 25 7.14 -3.31 13.05
N PHE A 26 7.35 -4.24 13.98
CA PHE A 26 6.67 -4.28 15.28
C PHE A 26 6.85 -3.00 16.11
N LEU A 27 8.00 -2.32 16.03
CA LEU A 27 8.28 -1.09 16.80
C LEU A 27 7.39 0.09 16.39
N HIS A 28 6.83 0.05 15.18
CA HIS A 28 5.96 1.08 14.62
C HIS A 28 4.57 0.53 14.28
N PHE A 29 4.20 -0.63 14.81
CA PHE A 29 2.94 -1.29 14.48
C PHE A 29 1.75 -0.50 15.02
N ASP A 30 0.89 -0.05 14.10
CA ASP A 30 -0.43 0.46 14.42
C ASP A 30 -1.48 -0.64 14.14
N PRO A 31 -2.15 -1.17 15.19
CA PRO A 31 -3.19 -2.17 15.00
C PRO A 31 -4.44 -1.61 14.30
N LYS A 32 -4.59 -0.29 14.24
CA LYS A 32 -5.76 0.36 13.66
C LYS A 32 -5.87 0.07 12.15
N PRO A 33 -7.04 -0.40 11.68
CA PRO A 33 -7.32 -0.48 10.25
C PRO A 33 -7.25 0.90 9.58
N MET A 34 -6.68 0.94 8.39
CA MET A 34 -6.67 2.13 7.54
C MET A 34 -8.03 2.28 6.86
N THR A 35 -8.56 3.50 6.89
CA THR A 35 -9.76 3.86 6.13
C THR A 35 -9.40 4.32 4.72
N VAL A 36 -10.35 4.26 3.77
CA VAL A 36 -10.15 4.81 2.42
C VAL A 36 -9.83 6.30 2.45
N TYR A 37 -10.44 7.07 3.37
CA TYR A 37 -10.16 8.50 3.53
C TYR A 37 -8.71 8.76 3.97
N GLU A 38 -8.22 7.96 4.92
CA GLU A 38 -6.84 8.03 5.38
C GLU A 38 -5.86 7.64 4.27
N ALA A 39 -6.13 6.54 3.57
CA ALA A 39 -5.37 6.13 2.40
C ALA A 39 -5.32 7.24 1.35
N ARG A 40 -6.46 7.87 1.05
CA ARG A 40 -6.54 9.01 0.12
C ARG A 40 -5.70 10.19 0.59
N THR A 41 -5.70 10.48 1.89
CA THR A 41 -4.84 11.52 2.47
C THR A 41 -3.37 11.20 2.27
N ILE A 42 -2.94 9.95 2.49
CA ILE A 42 -1.56 9.51 2.24
C ILE A 42 -1.21 9.71 0.76
N LEU A 43 -2.07 9.25 -0.15
CA LEU A 43 -1.85 9.41 -1.59
C LEU A 43 -1.81 10.88 -2.06
N SER A 44 -2.50 11.78 -1.35
CA SER A 44 -2.58 13.22 -1.66
C SER A 44 -1.47 14.04 -0.99
N GLN A 45 -1.08 13.74 0.25
CA GLN A 45 0.01 14.43 0.97
C GLN A 45 1.35 14.20 0.27
N GLU A 46 1.52 13.01 -0.30
CA GLU A 46 2.67 12.67 -1.14
C GLU A 46 2.68 13.45 -2.48
N GLN A 47 1.70 14.29 -2.80
CA GLN A 47 1.73 15.17 -3.98
C GLN A 47 2.23 16.60 -3.67
N GLY A 48 2.48 16.97 -2.40
CA GLY A 48 2.87 18.33 -1.98
C GLY A 48 4.32 18.48 -1.52
N ASP A 49 5.02 19.41 -2.18
CA ASP A 49 6.17 20.25 -1.78
C ASP A 49 7.50 19.64 -1.22
N ASP A 50 8.53 19.78 -2.05
CA ASP A 50 10.02 19.84 -1.92
C ASP A 50 10.82 19.41 -0.67
N ILE A 51 10.24 19.20 0.52
CA ILE A 51 11.05 18.95 1.75
C ILE A 51 11.47 17.48 1.91
N THR A 52 10.77 16.54 1.25
CA THR A 52 11.03 15.09 1.34
C THR A 52 12.40 14.66 0.79
N GLN A 53 13.10 15.54 0.06
CA GLN A 53 14.46 15.26 -0.44
C GLN A 53 15.53 15.14 0.65
N MET A 54 15.28 15.58 1.89
CA MET A 54 16.35 15.70 2.90
C MET A 54 16.40 14.59 3.97
N PHE A 55 15.36 13.76 4.14
CA PHE A 55 15.32 12.74 5.21
C PHE A 55 14.73 11.36 4.83
N GLY A 56 14.48 11.09 3.54
CA GLY A 56 13.82 9.85 3.10
C GLY A 56 14.80 8.71 2.80
N ASP A 57 15.19 7.94 3.81
CA ASP A 57 16.13 6.80 3.73
C ASP A 57 15.67 5.62 2.81
N PHE A 58 14.54 5.74 2.09
CA PHE A 58 13.93 4.65 1.29
C PHE A 58 13.17 5.07 0.01
N VAL A 59 13.54 6.18 -0.64
CA VAL A 59 12.93 6.52 -1.94
C VAL A 59 13.48 5.62 -3.05
N HIS A 60 12.74 4.56 -3.41
CA HIS A 60 12.96 3.86 -4.68
C HIS A 60 12.52 4.77 -5.85
N ASN A 61 13.47 5.51 -6.42
CA ASN A 61 13.36 6.20 -7.72
C ASN A 61 12.18 7.18 -7.87
N GLY A 62 11.92 8.05 -6.89
CA GLY A 62 10.97 9.16 -7.04
C GLY A 62 9.51 8.76 -7.26
N ASN A 63 9.19 7.45 -7.16
CA ASN A 63 7.84 6.97 -7.33
C ASN A 63 7.12 6.98 -5.98
N ARG A 64 6.41 8.09 -5.72
CA ARG A 64 5.72 8.36 -4.45
C ARG A 64 4.50 7.45 -4.19
N LEU A 65 4.22 6.51 -5.10
CA LEU A 65 3.17 5.50 -4.97
C LEU A 65 3.74 4.09 -4.76
N TYR A 66 5.04 3.98 -4.49
CA TYR A 66 5.68 2.76 -4.03
C TYR A 66 5.75 2.72 -2.50
N PHE A 67 5.24 1.65 -1.90
CA PHE A 67 5.23 1.45 -0.45
C PHE A 67 6.00 0.18 -0.11
N ASP A 68 7.18 0.28 0.51
CA ASP A 68 7.89 -0.91 1.02
C ASP A 68 7.29 -1.37 2.36
N TYR A 69 7.04 -0.41 3.25
CA TYR A 69 6.32 -0.58 4.50
C TYR A 69 5.34 0.58 4.69
N LEU A 70 4.24 0.32 5.40
CA LEU A 70 3.29 1.35 5.81
C LEU A 70 2.85 1.06 7.24
N LYS A 71 3.12 1.99 8.17
CA LYS A 71 2.84 1.86 9.62
C LYS A 71 3.21 0.50 10.23
N GLY A 72 4.42 0.03 9.94
CA GLY A 72 4.95 -1.23 10.46
C GLY A 72 4.46 -2.50 9.74
N ARG A 73 3.63 -2.37 8.70
CA ARG A 73 3.17 -3.50 7.87
C ARG A 73 3.95 -3.58 6.58
N VAL A 74 4.24 -4.81 6.13
CA VAL A 74 5.01 -5.06 4.90
C VAL A 74 4.09 -4.97 3.68
N MET A 75 4.41 -4.04 2.77
CA MET A 75 3.57 -3.71 1.62
C MET A 75 4.24 -4.18 0.32
N LYS A 76 5.36 -3.58 -0.06
CA LYS A 76 6.09 -3.84 -1.32
C LYS A 76 5.21 -3.75 -2.57
N VAL A 77 4.41 -2.69 -2.66
CA VAL A 77 3.48 -2.46 -3.79
C VAL A 77 3.75 -1.12 -4.46
N ASP A 78 3.59 -1.09 -5.78
CA ASP A 78 3.62 0.11 -6.62
C ASP A 78 2.21 0.38 -7.16
N LEU A 79 1.60 1.50 -6.76
CA LEU A 79 0.28 1.92 -7.21
C LEU A 79 0.35 3.02 -8.29
N SER A 80 1.52 3.32 -8.85
CA SER A 80 1.66 4.37 -9.87
C SER A 80 1.01 4.00 -11.21
N LYS A 81 0.97 2.71 -11.54
CA LYS A 81 0.49 2.19 -12.82
C LYS A 81 -0.93 1.62 -12.71
N ASP A 82 -1.47 1.24 -13.86
CA ASP A 82 -2.73 0.49 -13.98
C ASP A 82 -2.54 -1.02 -13.75
N GLU A 83 -1.29 -1.47 -13.58
CA GLU A 83 -0.94 -2.85 -13.26
C GLU A 83 -0.18 -2.89 -11.94
N LEU A 84 -0.68 -3.72 -11.02
CA LEU A 84 -0.05 -4.02 -9.75
C LEU A 84 0.78 -5.32 -9.86
N ASP A 85 2.09 -5.24 -9.60
CA ASP A 85 2.91 -6.43 -9.35
C ASP A 85 2.64 -6.94 -7.93
N THR A 86 1.96 -8.08 -7.81
CA THR A 86 1.56 -8.67 -6.53
C THR A 86 2.63 -9.57 -5.93
N ARG A 87 3.72 -9.86 -6.66
CA ARG A 87 4.69 -10.91 -6.29
C ARG A 87 5.35 -10.68 -4.94
N LEU A 88 5.81 -9.45 -4.65
CA LEU A 88 6.49 -9.16 -3.40
C LEU A 88 5.53 -9.06 -2.21
N TYR A 89 4.35 -8.45 -2.42
CA TYR A 89 3.29 -8.44 -1.42
C TYR A 89 2.89 -9.88 -1.05
N ASN A 90 2.63 -10.74 -2.04
CA ASN A 90 2.21 -12.13 -1.83
C ASN A 90 3.31 -12.99 -1.21
N ARG A 91 4.57 -12.75 -1.56
CA ARG A 91 5.71 -13.44 -0.91
C ARG A 91 5.68 -13.22 0.60
N ASP A 92 5.44 -11.98 1.04
CA ASP A 92 5.54 -11.63 2.46
C ASP A 92 4.20 -11.85 3.20
N ASN A 93 3.05 -11.66 2.54
CA ASN A 93 1.72 -11.72 3.16
C ASN A 93 0.96 -13.04 2.92
N GLY A 94 1.47 -13.91 2.06
CA GLY A 94 0.91 -15.22 1.74
C GLY A 94 0.46 -15.37 0.28
N PRO A 95 0.31 -16.62 -0.22
CA PRO A 95 -0.14 -16.87 -1.59
C PRO A 95 -1.49 -16.19 -1.87
N ASN A 96 -1.58 -15.45 -2.98
CA ASN A 96 -2.77 -14.71 -3.43
C ASN A 96 -3.29 -13.63 -2.46
N ALA A 97 -2.50 -13.20 -1.47
CA ALA A 97 -2.96 -12.27 -0.44
C ALA A 97 -3.43 -10.91 -1.00
N ALA A 98 -2.78 -10.39 -2.03
CA ALA A 98 -3.17 -9.13 -2.67
C ALA A 98 -4.52 -9.26 -3.39
N GLU A 99 -4.68 -10.34 -4.16
CA GLU A 99 -5.88 -10.66 -4.90
C GLU A 99 -7.07 -10.84 -3.96
N ASP A 100 -6.91 -11.61 -2.88
CA ASP A 100 -7.94 -11.84 -1.87
C ASP A 100 -8.32 -10.55 -1.13
N ALA A 101 -7.34 -9.71 -0.79
CA ALA A 101 -7.58 -8.42 -0.14
C ALA A 101 -8.41 -7.49 -1.05
N ILE A 102 -8.01 -7.37 -2.31
CA ILE A 102 -8.70 -6.51 -3.28
C ILE A 102 -10.09 -7.07 -3.61
N PHE A 103 -10.24 -8.38 -3.79
CA PHE A 103 -11.52 -9.01 -4.09
C PHE A 103 -12.52 -8.90 -2.94
N ALA A 104 -12.09 -9.15 -1.70
CA ALA A 104 -12.97 -9.09 -0.53
C ALA A 104 -13.54 -7.69 -0.29
N GLU A 105 -12.77 -6.64 -0.59
CA GLU A 105 -13.18 -5.26 -0.32
C GLU A 105 -13.83 -4.58 -1.53
N LEU A 106 -13.41 -4.91 -2.76
CA LEU A 106 -13.85 -4.22 -4.00
C LEU A 106 -14.69 -5.09 -4.94
N GLY A 107 -14.70 -6.42 -4.76
CA GLY A 107 -15.48 -7.36 -5.58
C GLY A 107 -17.00 -7.28 -5.37
N HIS A 108 -17.46 -6.49 -4.39
CA HIS A 108 -18.87 -6.19 -4.16
C HIS A 108 -19.39 -4.99 -4.97
N LEU A 109 -18.52 -4.31 -5.75
CA LEU A 109 -18.85 -3.09 -6.50
C LEU A 109 -19.07 -3.32 -8.01
N SER A 110 -19.15 -4.58 -8.47
CA SER A 110 -19.42 -4.97 -9.87
C SER A 110 -20.88 -5.34 -10.12
#